data_AF-H2YYD1-F1
#
_entry.id   AF-H2YYD1-F1
#
_cell.length_a   1.000
_cell.length_b   1.000
_cell.length_c   1.000
_cell.angle_alpha   90.00
_cell.angle_beta   90.00
_cell.angle_gamma   90.00
#
_symmetry.space_group_name_H-M   'P 1'
#
loop_
_entity.id
_entity.type
_entity.pdbx_description
1 polymer ?
#
loop_
_entity_poly.entity_id
_entity_poly.type
_entity_poly.pdbx_seq_one_letter_code
_entity_poly.pdbx_strand_id
1 'polypeptide(L)'
;MAKNSRLNGSASSEDDYTFSWRLFSSWDYTIGNQETAENKSAAIATVLRVMSALLIFLRVVANILVLLLLAGSLYSIQFAVNRAQSLENEERESTFWEQNELSIVVTAVTMITPSLFEVIGSMEKYHPRNTLRIQLARILMLYLGNLYSLMIGLLGHLNLSLSKVELMKLTIIDLISTVLTILIVDFIRALFVRYFNRCCCWDMENQFPEYGEFKIAENVLHLIYNQGITWVGTFFSPLLPALNVIKLTLIMYIRSWALATCNVPHQRVFRASRQVSNLRKIYSIRCKIYGKLSNNFYLAMLLFMLFLSLLPTVWVIVKHPPSSCGPFRNREWIMVIYYLQAIARSSKEANNRLKLQLHYERK
;
A
#
# COMPACT_ATOMS: atom_id res chain seq x y z
N MET A 1 21.24 -0.27 -24.04
CA MET A 1 20.96 -0.29 -22.60
C MET A 1 22.24 -0.59 -21.83
N ALA A 2 22.46 0.08 -20.68
CA ALA A 2 23.64 0.04 -19.79
C ALA A 2 24.79 1.06 -20.02
N LYS A 3 24.49 2.34 -20.32
CA LYS A 3 25.48 3.44 -20.25
C LYS A 3 25.26 4.44 -19.09
N ASN A 4 24.18 4.32 -18.32
CA ASN A 4 23.78 5.33 -17.31
C ASN A 4 24.26 5.09 -15.88
N SER A 5 24.93 3.98 -15.56
CA SER A 5 25.32 3.69 -14.17
C SER A 5 26.57 4.44 -13.67
N ARG A 6 27.36 5.03 -14.57
CA ARG A 6 28.62 5.71 -14.22
C ARG A 6 28.51 7.23 -13.99
N LEU A 7 27.41 7.87 -14.38
CA LEU A 7 27.20 9.32 -14.21
C LEU A 7 26.55 9.71 -12.86
N ASN A 8 25.94 8.75 -12.15
CA ASN A 8 25.13 9.06 -10.95
C ASN A 8 25.90 9.09 -9.61
N GLY A 9 27.24 9.07 -9.64
CA GLY A 9 28.05 9.28 -8.43
C GLY A 9 28.00 10.73 -7.91
N SER A 10 27.69 11.70 -8.78
CA SER A 10 27.66 13.14 -8.47
C SER A 10 26.25 13.74 -8.41
N ALA A 11 25.26 13.15 -9.10
CA ALA A 11 23.91 13.71 -9.16
C ALA A 11 23.14 13.65 -7.83
N SER A 12 23.42 12.67 -6.94
CA SER A 12 22.75 12.63 -5.63
C SER A 12 23.22 13.70 -4.65
N SER A 13 24.42 14.27 -4.83
CA SER A 13 24.96 15.31 -3.96
C SER A 13 24.59 16.73 -4.40
N GLU A 14 24.26 16.95 -5.68
CA GLU A 14 23.91 18.29 -6.17
C GLU A 14 22.52 18.74 -5.67
N ASP A 15 21.56 17.82 -5.57
CA ASP A 15 20.22 18.12 -5.04
C ASP A 15 20.22 18.30 -3.50
N ASP A 16 21.11 17.60 -2.78
CA ASP A 16 21.19 17.58 -1.32
C ASP A 16 21.56 18.95 -0.71
N TYR A 17 22.20 19.82 -1.49
CA TYR A 17 22.66 21.13 -1.05
C TYR A 17 22.05 22.29 -1.82
N THR A 18 20.97 22.12 -2.59
CA THR A 18 20.38 23.19 -3.42
C THR A 18 20.13 24.51 -2.65
N PHE A 19 19.74 24.45 -1.39
CA PHE A 19 19.62 25.63 -0.53
C PHE A 19 20.97 26.28 -0.23
N SER A 20 21.94 25.49 0.25
CA SER A 20 23.29 25.96 0.53
C SER A 20 23.97 26.49 -0.73
N TRP A 21 23.75 25.82 -1.86
CA TRP A 21 24.33 26.17 -3.15
C TRP A 21 23.75 27.43 -3.73
N ARG A 22 22.41 27.60 -3.66
CA ARG A 22 21.78 28.88 -3.99
C ARG A 22 22.23 29.99 -3.04
N LEU A 23 22.39 29.74 -1.75
CA LEU A 23 22.86 30.74 -0.79
C LEU A 23 24.30 31.18 -1.12
N PHE A 24 25.21 30.23 -1.33
CA PHE A 24 26.61 30.49 -1.68
C PHE A 24 26.76 31.16 -3.05
N SER A 25 25.98 30.75 -4.05
CA SER A 25 26.01 31.35 -5.39
C SER A 25 25.28 32.69 -5.49
N SER A 26 24.42 33.02 -4.52
CA SER A 26 23.69 34.31 -4.51
C SER A 26 24.55 35.46 -4.00
N TRP A 27 25.64 35.17 -3.29
CA TRP A 27 26.55 36.17 -2.76
C TRP A 27 27.59 36.59 -3.81
N ASP A 28 27.75 37.89 -3.98
CA ASP A 28 28.77 38.46 -4.85
C ASP A 28 29.96 38.93 -4.00
N TYR A 29 31.10 38.25 -4.14
CA TYR A 29 32.31 38.53 -3.38
C TYR A 29 33.09 39.75 -3.89
N THR A 30 32.66 40.37 -5.00
CA THR A 30 33.31 41.55 -5.57
C THR A 30 32.79 42.88 -4.99
N ILE A 31 31.77 42.82 -4.13
CA ILE A 31 31.18 44.01 -3.49
C ILE A 31 32.14 44.56 -2.42
N GLY A 32 32.76 45.71 -2.69
CA GLY A 32 33.62 46.43 -1.73
C GLY A 32 32.92 47.53 -0.93
N ASN A 33 31.70 47.93 -1.30
CA ASN A 33 30.96 49.01 -0.66
C ASN A 33 29.98 48.49 0.41
N GLN A 34 29.99 49.10 1.60
CA GLN A 34 29.20 48.64 2.75
C GLN A 34 27.68 48.75 2.52
N GLU A 35 27.20 49.89 2.00
CA GLU A 35 25.76 50.08 1.74
C GLU A 35 25.21 49.09 0.70
N THR A 36 26.02 48.76 -0.31
CA THR A 36 25.65 47.77 -1.34
C THR A 36 25.60 46.36 -0.76
N ALA A 37 26.51 46.01 0.15
CA ALA A 37 26.51 44.72 0.84
C ALA A 37 25.29 44.54 1.74
N GLU A 38 24.90 45.59 2.49
CA GLU A 38 23.71 45.57 3.34
C GLU A 38 22.43 45.36 2.51
N ASN A 39 22.25 46.13 1.43
CA ASN A 39 21.11 45.99 0.51
C ASN A 39 21.04 44.60 -0.13
N LYS A 40 22.19 44.04 -0.56
CA LYS A 40 22.25 42.70 -1.15
C LYS A 40 21.93 41.61 -0.12
N SER A 41 22.41 41.74 1.11
CA SER A 41 22.12 40.81 2.20
C SER A 41 20.63 40.79 2.55
N ALA A 42 19.99 41.97 2.61
CA ALA A 42 18.57 42.10 2.85
C ALA A 42 17.74 41.48 1.71
N ALA A 43 18.13 41.69 0.46
CA ALA A 43 17.47 41.09 -0.70
C ALA A 43 17.60 39.55 -0.73
N ILE A 44 18.76 38.99 -0.39
CA ILE A 44 18.93 37.54 -0.29
C ILE A 44 18.09 36.97 0.86
N ALA A 45 18.07 37.65 2.01
CA ALA A 45 17.26 37.24 3.16
C ALA A 45 15.76 37.25 2.86
N THR A 46 15.26 38.25 2.13
CA THR A 46 13.84 38.31 1.74
C THR A 46 13.47 37.19 0.76
N VAL A 47 14.31 36.91 -0.24
CA VAL A 47 14.09 35.81 -1.20
C VAL A 47 14.05 34.45 -0.49
N LEU A 48 14.99 34.20 0.43
CA LEU A 48 15.03 32.95 1.19
C LEU A 48 13.82 32.79 2.12
N ARG A 49 13.40 33.89 2.78
CA ARG A 49 12.19 33.90 3.61
C ARG A 49 10.95 33.56 2.79
N VAL A 50 10.74 34.22 1.65
CA VAL A 50 9.60 33.95 0.76
C VAL A 50 9.62 32.50 0.25
N MET A 51 10.78 31.99 -0.16
CA MET A 51 10.92 30.60 -0.63
C MET A 51 10.58 29.59 0.49
N SER A 52 11.04 29.83 1.71
CA SER A 52 10.75 28.97 2.86
C SER A 52 9.27 29.02 3.26
N ALA A 53 8.66 30.21 3.27
CA ALA A 53 7.25 30.40 3.57
C ALA A 53 6.35 29.72 2.53
N LEU A 54 6.69 29.84 1.23
CA LEU A 54 5.98 29.16 0.15
C LEU A 54 6.05 27.64 0.27
N LEU A 55 7.22 27.08 0.61
CA LEU A 55 7.37 25.63 0.81
C LEU A 55 6.55 25.14 2.02
N ILE A 56 6.53 25.89 3.12
CA ILE A 56 5.71 25.55 4.29
C ILE A 56 4.23 25.59 3.92
N PHE A 57 3.78 26.65 3.25
CA PHE A 57 2.41 26.77 2.76
C PHE A 57 2.01 25.61 1.86
N LEU A 58 2.84 25.27 0.86
CA LEU A 58 2.60 24.17 -0.06
C LEU A 58 2.52 22.81 0.66
N ARG A 59 3.35 22.60 1.69
CA ARG A 59 3.30 21.40 2.54
C ARG A 59 2.04 21.34 3.39
N VAL A 60 1.57 22.47 3.92
CA VAL A 60 0.30 22.53 4.67
C VAL A 60 -0.87 22.17 3.75
N VAL A 61 -0.93 22.78 2.56
CA VAL A 61 -1.95 22.45 1.55
C VAL A 61 -1.90 20.98 1.15
N ALA A 62 -0.71 20.45 0.86
CA ALA A 62 -0.54 19.05 0.48
C ALA A 62 -1.02 18.07 1.58
N ASN A 63 -0.68 18.32 2.85
CA ASN A 63 -1.12 17.48 3.95
C ASN A 63 -2.64 17.59 4.21
N ILE A 64 -3.24 18.77 4.04
CA ILE A 64 -4.70 18.92 4.10
C ILE A 64 -5.37 18.10 2.99
N LEU A 65 -4.87 18.16 1.76
CA LEU A 65 -5.38 17.35 0.65
C LEU A 65 -5.25 15.86 0.92
N VAL A 66 -4.13 15.40 1.49
CA VAL A 66 -3.96 13.99 1.89
C VAL A 66 -5.01 13.59 2.93
N LEU A 67 -5.24 14.41 3.95
CA LEU A 67 -6.25 14.13 4.97
C LEU A 67 -7.67 14.09 4.38
N LEU A 68 -8.00 14.99 3.45
CA LEU A 68 -9.29 14.99 2.76
C LEU A 68 -9.47 13.74 1.88
N LEU A 69 -8.43 13.31 1.17
CA LEU A 69 -8.48 12.07 0.37
C LEU A 69 -8.64 10.83 1.26
N LEU A 70 -7.96 10.78 2.41
CA LEU A 70 -8.12 9.69 3.39
C LEU A 70 -9.53 9.69 3.99
N ALA A 71 -10.06 10.83 4.40
CA ALA A 71 -11.42 10.92 4.93
C ALA A 71 -12.47 10.57 3.86
N GLY A 72 -12.27 11.08 2.64
CA GLY A 72 -13.11 10.80 1.48
C GLY A 72 -13.14 9.31 1.13
N SER A 73 -11.98 8.63 1.14
CA SER A 73 -11.93 7.19 0.85
C SER A 73 -12.73 6.37 1.87
N LEU A 74 -12.61 6.70 3.16
CA LEU A 74 -13.34 6.03 4.23
C LEU A 74 -14.85 6.25 4.09
N TYR A 75 -15.25 7.49 3.81
CA TYR A 75 -16.65 7.87 3.60
C TYR A 75 -17.26 7.17 2.38
N SER A 76 -16.57 7.18 1.23
CA SER A 76 -17.04 6.52 0.00
C SER A 76 -17.28 5.03 0.20
N ILE A 77 -16.40 4.34 0.94
CA ILE A 77 -16.58 2.92 1.26
C ILE A 77 -17.79 2.71 2.17
N GLN A 78 -17.94 3.48 3.26
CA GLN A 78 -19.11 3.36 4.14
C GLN A 78 -20.42 3.60 3.37
N PHE A 79 -20.45 4.63 2.53
CA PHE A 79 -21.60 4.94 1.70
C PHE A 79 -21.93 3.77 0.77
N ALA A 80 -20.94 3.23 0.06
CA ALA A 80 -21.14 2.11 -0.85
C ALA A 80 -21.57 0.83 -0.13
N VAL A 81 -21.07 0.58 1.09
CA VAL A 81 -21.51 -0.57 1.91
C VAL A 81 -22.97 -0.42 2.34
N ASN A 82 -23.35 0.75 2.85
CA ASN A 82 -24.74 1.03 3.23
C ASN A 82 -25.68 0.87 2.04
N ARG A 83 -25.25 1.32 0.85
CA ARG A 83 -25.99 1.16 -0.40
C ARG A 83 -26.15 -0.32 -0.79
N ALA A 84 -25.08 -1.10 -0.77
CA ALA A 84 -25.11 -2.53 -1.06
C ALA A 84 -26.06 -3.29 -0.12
N GLN A 85 -26.05 -2.95 1.18
CA GLN A 85 -26.96 -3.54 2.18
C GLN A 85 -28.42 -3.17 1.95
N SER A 86 -28.69 -1.90 1.61
CA SER A 86 -30.06 -1.46 1.32
C SER A 86 -30.69 -2.21 0.14
N LEU A 87 -29.89 -2.54 -0.88
CA LEU A 87 -30.35 -3.27 -2.05
C LEU A 87 -30.68 -4.74 -1.76
N GLU A 88 -29.93 -5.41 -0.88
CA GLU A 88 -30.24 -6.79 -0.48
C GLU A 88 -31.55 -6.86 0.31
N ASN A 89 -31.81 -5.88 1.18
CA ASN A 89 -33.02 -5.86 2.01
C ASN A 89 -34.30 -5.55 1.22
N GLU A 90 -34.20 -4.88 0.07
CA GLU A 90 -35.36 -4.44 -0.72
C GLU A 90 -35.80 -5.45 -1.80
N GLU A 91 -35.17 -6.64 -1.92
CA GLU A 91 -35.46 -7.69 -2.93
C GLU A 91 -35.77 -7.15 -4.35
N ARG A 92 -35.09 -6.07 -4.75
CA ARG A 92 -35.38 -5.35 -5.99
C ARG A 92 -34.53 -5.89 -7.13
N GLU A 93 -35.12 -6.07 -8.32
CA GLU A 93 -34.33 -6.30 -9.54
C GLU A 93 -33.46 -5.08 -9.81
N SER A 94 -32.18 -5.22 -9.48
CA SER A 94 -31.17 -4.16 -9.53
C SER A 94 -30.30 -4.33 -10.77
N THR A 95 -29.80 -3.21 -11.28
CA THR A 95 -28.92 -3.21 -12.45
C THR A 95 -27.57 -3.83 -12.06
N PHE A 96 -26.87 -4.47 -13.01
CA PHE A 96 -25.52 -5.01 -12.81
C PHE A 96 -24.56 -4.01 -12.12
N TRP A 97 -24.69 -2.73 -12.45
CA TRP A 97 -23.90 -1.64 -11.84
C TRP A 97 -24.17 -1.48 -10.35
N GLU A 98 -25.44 -1.48 -9.94
CA GLU A 98 -25.86 -1.31 -8.55
C GLU A 98 -25.41 -2.51 -7.70
N GLN A 99 -25.43 -3.71 -8.26
CA GLN A 99 -25.01 -4.94 -7.57
C GLN A 99 -23.49 -5.06 -7.38
N ASN A 100 -22.70 -4.29 -8.14
CA ASN A 100 -21.24 -4.32 -8.10
C ASN A 100 -20.65 -2.99 -7.61
N GLU A 101 -21.49 -2.03 -7.22
CA GLU A 101 -21.09 -0.69 -6.81
C GLU A 101 -20.02 -0.72 -5.72
N LEU A 102 -20.23 -1.49 -4.65
CA LEU A 102 -19.27 -1.62 -3.55
C LEU A 102 -17.89 -2.10 -4.04
N SER A 103 -17.88 -3.16 -4.84
CA SER A 103 -16.65 -3.75 -5.36
C SER A 103 -15.91 -2.80 -6.30
N ILE A 104 -16.66 -2.07 -7.15
CA ILE A 104 -16.11 -1.06 -8.06
C ILE A 104 -15.54 0.12 -7.27
N VAL A 105 -16.26 0.63 -6.28
CA VAL A 105 -15.83 1.78 -5.45
C VAL A 105 -14.57 1.44 -4.67
N VAL A 106 -14.51 0.29 -3.99
CA VAL A 106 -13.32 -0.12 -3.23
C VAL A 106 -12.11 -0.23 -4.16
N THR A 107 -12.27 -0.90 -5.30
CA THR A 107 -11.20 -1.08 -6.30
C THR A 107 -10.75 0.24 -6.92
N ALA A 108 -11.68 1.14 -7.25
CA ALA A 108 -11.36 2.45 -7.80
C ALA A 108 -10.58 3.30 -6.80
N VAL A 109 -11.01 3.32 -5.54
CA VAL A 109 -10.34 4.05 -4.46
C VAL A 109 -8.92 3.53 -4.23
N THR A 110 -8.70 2.21 -4.26
CA THR A 110 -7.38 1.61 -3.98
C THR A 110 -6.38 1.80 -5.11
N MET A 111 -6.86 2.05 -6.33
CA MET A 111 -6.03 2.28 -7.53
C MET A 111 -5.79 3.77 -7.82
N ILE A 112 -6.81 4.61 -7.67
CA ILE A 112 -6.74 6.05 -8.00
C ILE A 112 -6.01 6.83 -6.89
N THR A 113 -6.31 6.54 -5.63
CA THR A 113 -5.78 7.34 -4.50
C THR A 113 -4.24 7.31 -4.38
N PRO A 114 -3.54 6.17 -4.55
CA PRO A 114 -2.08 6.16 -4.57
C PRO A 114 -1.50 7.08 -5.65
N SER A 115 -2.09 7.06 -6.85
CA SER A 115 -1.71 7.94 -7.96
C SER A 115 -1.87 9.42 -7.60
N LEU A 116 -2.96 9.78 -6.91
CA LEU A 116 -3.17 11.14 -6.40
C LEU A 116 -2.14 11.53 -5.33
N PHE A 117 -1.77 10.61 -4.44
CA PHE A 117 -0.72 10.87 -3.45
C PHE A 117 0.64 11.12 -4.09
N GLU A 118 0.94 10.55 -5.25
CA GLU A 118 2.19 10.84 -5.97
C GLU A 118 2.21 12.26 -6.51
N VAL A 119 1.10 12.69 -7.12
CA VAL A 119 0.94 14.05 -7.63
C VAL A 119 1.07 15.04 -6.49
N ILE A 120 0.44 14.79 -5.35
CA ILE A 120 0.58 15.61 -4.15
C ILE A 120 2.02 15.57 -3.60
N GLY A 121 2.66 14.40 -3.59
CA GLY A 121 4.06 14.24 -3.15
C GLY A 121 5.05 15.04 -3.99
N SER A 122 4.78 15.20 -5.29
CA SER A 122 5.59 16.05 -6.18
C SER A 122 5.55 17.53 -5.78
N MET A 123 4.47 17.99 -5.16
CA MET A 123 4.33 19.37 -4.65
C MET A 123 5.19 19.59 -3.40
N GLU A 124 5.37 18.59 -2.54
CA GLU A 124 6.00 18.77 -1.23
C GLU A 124 7.54 18.95 -1.27
N LYS A 125 8.16 18.63 -2.42
CA LYS A 125 9.61 18.75 -2.68
C LYS A 125 10.47 18.23 -1.53
N TYR A 126 10.11 17.08 -0.95
CA TYR A 126 10.95 16.40 0.02
C TYR A 126 12.15 15.72 -0.65
N HIS A 127 13.20 15.49 0.14
CA HIS A 127 14.32 14.65 -0.30
C HIS A 127 13.81 13.26 -0.71
N PRO A 128 14.28 12.66 -1.83
CA PRO A 128 13.70 11.46 -2.44
C PRO A 128 13.54 10.27 -1.49
N ARG A 129 14.49 10.08 -0.55
CA ARG A 129 14.36 9.02 0.48
C ARG A 129 13.25 9.26 1.48
N ASN A 130 12.99 10.52 1.81
CA ASN A 130 11.92 10.90 2.72
C ASN A 130 10.57 10.87 2.01
N THR A 131 10.51 11.34 0.76
CA THR A 131 9.34 11.25 -0.12
C THR A 131 8.82 9.81 -0.21
N LEU A 132 9.70 8.85 -0.53
CA LEU A 132 9.32 7.44 -0.61
C LEU A 132 8.73 6.90 0.70
N ARG A 133 9.32 7.25 1.85
CA ARG A 133 8.84 6.79 3.17
C ARG A 133 7.50 7.37 3.54
N ILE A 134 7.31 8.67 3.33
CA ILE A 134 6.05 9.37 3.61
C ILE A 134 4.96 8.83 2.69
N GLN A 135 5.26 8.63 1.41
CA GLN A 135 4.34 8.06 0.43
C GLN A 135 3.89 6.65 0.83
N LEU A 136 4.82 5.78 1.22
CA LEU A 136 4.48 4.43 1.71
C LEU A 136 3.63 4.47 2.98
N ALA A 137 3.93 5.37 3.91
CA ALA A 137 3.14 5.53 5.13
C ALA A 137 1.70 5.98 4.82
N ARG A 138 1.51 6.92 3.88
CA ARG A 138 0.18 7.41 3.46
C ARG A 138 -0.64 6.32 2.77
N ILE A 139 -0.04 5.56 1.86
CA ILE A 139 -0.73 4.44 1.18
C ILE A 139 -1.04 3.32 2.18
N LEU A 140 -0.14 3.04 3.13
CA LEU A 140 -0.40 2.08 4.21
C LEU A 140 -1.60 2.50 5.05
N MET A 141 -1.67 3.77 5.45
CA MET A 141 -2.80 4.30 6.23
C MET A 141 -4.11 4.23 5.44
N LEU A 142 -4.08 4.53 4.14
CA LEU A 142 -5.23 4.37 3.25
C LEU A 142 -5.73 2.91 3.24
N TYR A 143 -4.84 1.95 3.03
CA TYR A 143 -5.21 0.54 2.95
C TYR A 143 -5.70 -0.03 4.27
N LEU A 144 -5.07 0.35 5.39
CA LEU A 144 -5.54 -0.03 6.73
C LEU A 144 -6.92 0.56 7.03
N GLY A 145 -7.10 1.85 6.77
CA GLY A 145 -8.36 2.54 6.98
C GLY A 145 -9.47 1.96 6.09
N ASN A 146 -9.21 1.74 4.81
CA ASN A 146 -10.18 1.18 3.87
C ASN A 146 -10.58 -0.25 4.25
N LEU A 147 -9.61 -1.09 4.64
CA LEU A 147 -9.90 -2.44 5.13
C LEU A 147 -10.81 -2.36 6.36
N TYR A 148 -10.46 -1.53 7.35
CA TYR A 148 -11.24 -1.39 8.58
C TYR A 148 -12.65 -0.81 8.36
N SER A 149 -12.77 0.16 7.46
CA SER A 149 -14.05 0.72 7.03
C SER A 149 -14.94 -0.38 6.42
N LEU A 150 -14.39 -1.14 5.46
CA LEU A 150 -15.09 -2.28 4.86
C LEU A 150 -15.52 -3.28 5.94
N MET A 151 -14.65 -3.59 6.92
CA MET A 151 -14.98 -4.49 8.03
C MET A 151 -16.16 -4.00 8.84
N ILE A 152 -16.14 -2.75 9.34
CA ILE A 152 -17.23 -2.22 10.15
C ILE A 152 -18.54 -2.24 9.36
N GLY A 153 -18.51 -1.82 8.09
CA GLY A 153 -19.70 -1.79 7.26
C GLY A 153 -20.29 -3.19 7.07
N LEU A 154 -19.48 -4.16 6.63
CA LEU A 154 -19.94 -5.52 6.35
C LEU A 154 -20.41 -6.27 7.61
N LEU A 155 -19.79 -6.02 8.77
CA LEU A 155 -20.08 -6.72 10.02
C LEU A 155 -21.10 -6.03 10.92
N GLY A 156 -21.25 -4.71 10.79
CA GLY A 156 -22.18 -3.92 11.59
C GLY A 156 -23.61 -4.40 11.44
N HIS A 157 -23.96 -4.85 10.23
CA HIS A 157 -25.17 -5.60 9.92
C HIS A 157 -24.76 -7.06 9.72
N LEU A 158 -25.16 -7.96 10.63
CA LEU A 158 -24.70 -9.37 10.72
C LEU A 158 -25.17 -10.27 9.55
N ASN A 159 -25.20 -9.78 8.31
CA ASN A 159 -25.55 -10.51 7.10
C ASN A 159 -24.32 -11.27 6.57
N LEU A 160 -24.11 -12.45 7.14
CA LEU A 160 -23.01 -13.34 6.77
C LEU A 160 -23.12 -13.84 5.32
N SER A 161 -24.33 -13.94 4.76
CA SER A 161 -24.58 -14.31 3.35
C SER A 161 -24.09 -13.24 2.38
N LEU A 162 -24.49 -11.99 2.61
CA LEU A 162 -24.07 -10.82 1.82
C LEU A 162 -22.56 -10.71 1.76
N SER A 163 -21.94 -10.82 2.94
CA SER A 163 -20.49 -10.70 3.11
C SER A 163 -19.73 -11.65 2.18
N LYS A 164 -20.22 -12.88 1.99
CA LYS A 164 -19.57 -13.88 1.13
C LYS A 164 -19.61 -13.48 -0.34
N VAL A 165 -20.79 -13.08 -0.82
CA VAL A 165 -21.02 -12.74 -2.23
C VAL A 165 -20.24 -11.47 -2.59
N GLU A 166 -20.33 -10.45 -1.75
CA GLU A 166 -19.64 -9.17 -1.96
C GLU A 166 -18.11 -9.33 -1.96
N LEU A 167 -17.55 -10.11 -1.04
CA LEU A 167 -16.10 -10.36 -1.01
C LEU A 167 -15.63 -11.16 -2.24
N MET A 168 -16.43 -12.10 -2.74
CA MET A 168 -16.12 -12.80 -4.00
C MET A 168 -16.14 -11.85 -5.19
N LYS A 169 -17.21 -11.06 -5.36
CA LYS A 169 -17.31 -10.04 -6.42
C LYS A 169 -16.14 -9.08 -6.38
N LEU A 170 -15.76 -8.61 -5.19
CA LEU A 170 -14.64 -7.69 -4.98
C LEU A 170 -13.32 -8.31 -5.47
N THR A 171 -13.04 -9.57 -5.12
CA THR A 171 -11.80 -10.21 -5.57
C THR A 171 -11.69 -10.35 -7.10
N ILE A 172 -12.82 -10.60 -7.77
CA ILE A 172 -12.92 -10.74 -9.24
C ILE A 172 -12.78 -9.37 -9.91
N ILE A 173 -13.51 -8.36 -9.42
CA ILE A 173 -13.46 -7.00 -9.96
C ILE A 173 -12.06 -6.40 -9.79
N ASP A 174 -11.40 -6.62 -8.64
CA ASP A 174 -10.01 -6.21 -8.44
C ASP A 174 -9.05 -6.90 -9.42
N LEU A 175 -9.25 -8.19 -9.73
CA LEU A 175 -8.45 -8.88 -10.75
C LEU A 175 -8.64 -8.24 -12.13
N ILE A 176 -9.90 -8.05 -12.56
CA ILE A 176 -10.22 -7.46 -13.86
C ILE A 176 -9.66 -6.04 -13.95
N SER A 177 -9.89 -5.22 -12.92
CA SER A 177 -9.40 -3.84 -12.86
C SER A 177 -7.88 -3.78 -12.88
N THR A 178 -7.20 -4.63 -12.10
CA THR A 178 -5.73 -4.70 -12.09
C THR A 178 -5.18 -5.05 -13.47
N VAL A 179 -5.77 -6.04 -14.16
CA VAL A 179 -5.35 -6.41 -15.52
C VAL A 179 -5.60 -5.27 -16.50
N LEU A 180 -6.78 -4.64 -16.42
CA LEU A 180 -7.15 -3.51 -17.28
C LEU A 180 -6.18 -2.34 -17.11
N THR A 181 -5.82 -1.98 -15.88
CA THR A 181 -4.87 -0.90 -15.62
C THR A 181 -3.46 -1.23 -16.10
N ILE A 182 -2.99 -2.48 -16.00
CA ILE A 182 -1.71 -2.86 -16.60
C ILE A 182 -1.75 -2.66 -18.12
N LEU A 183 -2.83 -3.08 -18.78
CA LEU A 183 -2.96 -2.94 -20.24
C LEU A 183 -3.10 -1.47 -20.67
N ILE A 184 -3.90 -0.68 -19.97
CA ILE A 184 -4.12 0.72 -20.34
C ILE A 184 -2.92 1.58 -19.93
N VAL A 185 -2.51 1.54 -18.67
CA VAL A 185 -1.50 2.48 -18.14
C VAL A 185 -0.09 2.09 -18.55
N ASP A 186 0.27 0.81 -18.52
CA ASP A 186 1.64 0.40 -18.84
C ASP A 186 1.79 0.16 -20.36
N PHE A 187 0.87 -0.58 -20.98
CA PHE A 187 0.99 -0.96 -22.39
C PHE A 187 0.58 0.14 -23.37
N ILE A 188 -0.55 0.83 -23.20
CA ILE A 188 -0.90 1.95 -24.10
C ILE A 188 0.07 3.12 -23.94
N ARG A 189 0.51 3.45 -22.72
CA ARG A 189 1.55 4.48 -22.50
C ARG A 189 2.84 4.12 -23.22
N ALA A 190 3.31 2.88 -23.09
CA ALA A 190 4.53 2.43 -23.79
C ALA A 190 4.38 2.45 -25.31
N LEU A 191 3.21 2.09 -25.85
CA LEU A 191 2.91 2.20 -27.27
C LEU A 191 2.90 3.67 -27.74
N PHE A 192 2.27 4.56 -26.97
CA PHE A 192 2.21 5.98 -27.28
C PHE A 192 3.62 6.59 -27.34
N VAL A 193 4.45 6.33 -26.33
CA VAL A 193 5.84 6.79 -26.30
C VAL A 193 6.62 6.25 -27.50
N ARG A 194 6.53 4.95 -27.83
CA ARG A 194 7.27 4.37 -28.95
C ARG A 194 6.84 4.88 -30.33
N TYR A 195 5.54 5.08 -30.53
CA TYR A 195 4.99 5.48 -31.82
C TYR A 195 5.16 6.98 -32.07
N PHE A 196 4.78 7.83 -31.10
CA PHE A 196 4.82 9.28 -31.25
C PHE A 196 6.23 9.87 -31.09
N ASN A 197 7.18 9.16 -30.47
CA ASN A 197 8.59 9.61 -30.43
C ASN A 197 9.24 9.64 -31.82
N ARG A 198 8.71 8.88 -32.79
CA ARG A 198 9.15 8.95 -34.19
C ARG A 198 8.44 10.02 -35.02
N CYS A 199 7.30 10.53 -34.56
CA CYS A 199 6.39 11.34 -35.37
C CYS A 199 6.42 12.84 -35.03
N CYS A 200 7.08 13.27 -33.94
CA CYS A 200 7.16 14.69 -33.52
C CYS A 200 8.53 15.09 -32.94
N CYS A 201 8.86 16.39 -33.01
CA CYS A 201 10.08 17.03 -32.49
C CYS A 201 10.16 17.14 -30.95
N TRP A 202 9.49 16.25 -30.22
CA TRP A 202 9.50 16.23 -28.76
C TRP A 202 10.22 14.97 -28.29
N ASP A 203 11.34 15.17 -27.58
CA ASP A 203 12.11 14.09 -26.97
C ASP A 203 11.37 13.57 -25.72
N MET A 204 10.32 12.78 -25.96
CA MET A 204 9.43 12.21 -24.94
C MET A 204 10.12 11.15 -24.06
N GLU A 205 11.39 10.87 -24.33
CA GLU A 205 12.22 10.06 -23.43
C GLU A 205 12.55 10.82 -22.13
N ASN A 206 12.51 12.17 -22.14
CA ASN A 206 12.81 13.02 -20.97
C ASN A 206 11.66 13.96 -20.56
N GLN A 207 10.62 14.12 -21.37
CA GLN A 207 9.49 15.01 -21.09
C GLN A 207 8.14 14.26 -21.17
N PHE A 208 7.18 14.63 -20.31
CA PHE A 208 5.91 13.92 -20.12
C PHE A 208 5.23 13.59 -21.47
N PRO A 209 4.88 12.32 -21.76
CA PRO A 209 4.83 11.14 -20.88
C PRO A 209 6.11 10.27 -20.93
N GLU A 210 6.93 10.29 -19.88
CA GLU A 210 8.11 9.41 -19.74
C GLU A 210 7.70 7.92 -19.73
N TYR A 211 8.64 6.99 -19.94
CA TYR A 211 8.39 5.57 -19.68
C TYR A 211 7.97 5.33 -18.22
N GLY A 212 7.10 4.34 -17.99
CA GLY A 212 6.69 3.95 -16.64
C GLY A 212 7.87 3.38 -15.84
N GLU A 213 8.06 3.88 -14.62
CA GLU A 213 8.95 3.25 -13.64
C GLU A 213 8.18 2.19 -12.83
N PHE A 214 8.78 1.01 -12.65
CA PHE A 214 8.18 -0.02 -11.81
C PHE A 214 8.37 0.28 -10.32
N LYS A 215 7.30 0.76 -9.68
CA LYS A 215 7.26 1.03 -8.24
C LYS A 215 7.02 -0.25 -7.45
N ILE A 216 8.12 -0.91 -7.07
CA ILE A 216 8.08 -2.18 -6.31
C ILE A 216 7.27 -2.02 -5.02
N ALA A 217 7.51 -0.93 -4.29
CA ALA A 217 6.95 -0.73 -2.96
C ALA A 217 5.43 -0.59 -2.96
N GLU A 218 4.86 0.09 -3.96
CA GLU A 218 3.40 0.26 -4.11
C GLU A 218 2.71 -1.02 -4.57
N ASN A 219 3.30 -1.74 -5.51
CA ASN A 219 2.76 -3.01 -5.97
C ASN A 219 2.76 -4.07 -4.86
N VAL A 220 3.81 -4.12 -4.04
CA VAL A 220 3.85 -5.00 -2.84
C VAL A 220 2.78 -4.57 -1.84
N LEU A 221 2.56 -3.27 -1.66
CA LEU A 221 1.58 -2.74 -0.73
C LEU A 221 0.14 -3.08 -1.14
N HIS A 222 -0.16 -2.93 -2.44
CA HIS A 222 -1.43 -3.34 -3.03
C HIS A 222 -1.66 -4.86 -2.88
N LEU A 223 -0.61 -5.65 -3.08
CA LEU A 223 -0.66 -7.10 -2.88
C LEU A 223 -0.98 -7.47 -1.43
N ILE A 224 -0.33 -6.82 -0.45
CA ILE A 224 -0.60 -7.05 0.99
C ILE A 224 -2.06 -6.68 1.33
N TYR A 225 -2.57 -5.57 0.80
CA TYR A 225 -3.96 -5.17 1.01
C TYR A 225 -4.95 -6.22 0.46
N ASN A 226 -4.73 -6.70 -0.76
CA ASN A 226 -5.54 -7.76 -1.37
C ASN A 226 -5.48 -9.09 -0.59
N GLN A 227 -4.33 -9.41 0.02
CA GLN A 227 -4.25 -10.55 0.95
C GLN A 227 -5.09 -10.31 2.20
N GLY A 228 -5.05 -9.11 2.77
CA GLY A 228 -5.87 -8.74 3.93
C GLY A 228 -7.37 -8.95 3.70
N ILE A 229 -7.89 -8.52 2.55
CA ILE A 229 -9.30 -8.76 2.17
C ILE A 229 -9.59 -10.26 2.05
N THR A 230 -8.70 -11.02 1.42
CA THR A 230 -8.89 -12.47 1.25
C THR A 230 -8.90 -13.19 2.60
N TRP A 231 -8.01 -12.81 3.52
CA TRP A 231 -7.93 -13.41 4.85
C TRP A 231 -9.18 -13.15 5.69
N VAL A 232 -9.68 -11.92 5.66
CA VAL A 232 -11.01 -11.58 6.21
C VAL A 232 -12.09 -12.49 5.60
N GLY A 233 -12.11 -12.59 4.27
CA GLY A 233 -13.13 -13.34 3.54
C GLY A 233 -13.07 -14.84 3.74
N THR A 234 -11.89 -15.39 4.02
CA THR A 234 -11.66 -16.83 4.19
C THR A 234 -12.52 -17.43 5.29
N PHE A 235 -12.79 -16.68 6.36
CA PHE A 235 -13.67 -17.12 7.43
C PHE A 235 -15.13 -17.27 6.97
N PHE A 236 -15.57 -16.42 6.05
CA PHE A 236 -16.94 -16.42 5.52
C PHE A 236 -17.11 -17.40 4.36
N SER A 237 -16.13 -17.48 3.46
CA SER A 237 -16.13 -18.37 2.29
C SER A 237 -14.78 -19.11 2.18
N PRO A 238 -14.75 -20.43 2.44
CA PRO A 238 -13.51 -21.22 2.38
C PRO A 238 -12.96 -21.39 0.95
N LEU A 239 -13.73 -21.00 -0.09
CA LEU A 239 -13.31 -21.07 -1.49
C LEU A 239 -12.46 -19.84 -1.92
N LEU A 240 -12.53 -18.73 -1.19
CA LEU A 240 -11.80 -17.50 -1.51
C LEU A 240 -10.27 -17.67 -1.58
N PRO A 241 -9.60 -18.42 -0.68
CA PRO A 241 -8.17 -18.71 -0.81
C PRO A 241 -7.80 -19.38 -2.13
N ALA A 242 -8.60 -20.34 -2.60
CA ALA A 242 -8.32 -21.05 -3.85
C ALA A 242 -8.41 -20.09 -5.06
N LEU A 243 -9.44 -19.23 -5.09
CA LEU A 243 -9.57 -18.17 -6.08
C LEU A 243 -8.39 -17.19 -6.03
N ASN A 244 -7.92 -16.83 -4.83
CA ASN A 244 -6.77 -15.95 -4.65
C ASN A 244 -5.46 -16.57 -5.15
N VAL A 245 -5.24 -17.89 -5.00
CA VAL A 245 -4.06 -18.56 -5.57
C VAL A 245 -4.04 -18.46 -7.10
N ILE A 246 -5.19 -18.69 -7.74
CA ILE A 246 -5.34 -18.55 -9.20
C ILE A 246 -5.08 -17.09 -9.60
N LYS A 247 -5.70 -16.14 -8.91
CA LYS A 247 -5.53 -14.70 -9.11
C LYS A 247 -4.06 -14.27 -9.03
N LEU A 248 -3.35 -14.67 -7.97
CA LEU A 248 -1.93 -14.33 -7.79
C LEU A 248 -1.05 -14.92 -8.88
N THR A 249 -1.35 -16.15 -9.32
CA THR A 249 -0.64 -16.80 -10.43
C THR A 249 -0.82 -16.02 -11.72
N LEU A 250 -2.05 -15.64 -12.07
CA LEU A 250 -2.34 -14.83 -13.26
C LEU A 250 -1.66 -13.45 -13.20
N ILE A 251 -1.77 -12.76 -12.06
CA ILE A 251 -1.15 -11.44 -11.85
C ILE A 251 0.37 -11.52 -11.99
N MET A 252 1.01 -12.58 -11.47
CA MET A 252 2.45 -12.76 -11.59
C MET A 252 2.90 -12.81 -13.06
N TYR A 253 2.23 -13.61 -13.90
CA TYR A 253 2.58 -13.73 -15.31
C TYR A 253 2.33 -12.43 -16.08
N ILE A 254 1.16 -11.80 -15.89
CA ILE A 254 0.79 -10.56 -16.59
C ILE A 254 1.72 -9.41 -16.19
N ARG A 255 2.00 -9.23 -14.89
CA ARG A 255 2.93 -8.20 -14.41
C ARG A 255 4.34 -8.44 -14.90
N SER A 256 4.81 -9.69 -14.93
CA SER A 256 6.16 -10.02 -15.44
C SER A 256 6.28 -9.70 -16.93
N TRP A 257 5.24 -10.01 -17.73
CA TRP A 257 5.19 -9.65 -19.14
C TRP A 257 5.18 -8.13 -19.37
N ALA A 258 4.33 -7.39 -18.64
CA ALA A 258 4.27 -5.93 -18.76
C ALA A 258 5.59 -5.27 -18.35
N LEU A 259 6.24 -5.79 -17.31
CA LEU A 259 7.56 -5.32 -16.86
C LEU A 259 8.66 -5.51 -17.90
N ALA A 260 8.68 -6.68 -18.56
CA ALA A 260 9.70 -6.98 -19.56
C ALA A 260 9.53 -6.16 -20.85
N THR A 261 8.29 -5.75 -21.16
CA THR A 261 7.97 -5.12 -22.46
C THR A 261 7.81 -3.61 -22.40
N CYS A 262 7.28 -3.04 -21.31
CA CYS A 262 6.83 -1.64 -21.24
C CYS A 262 7.67 -0.74 -20.33
N ASN A 263 8.31 -1.29 -19.29
CA ASN A 263 8.93 -0.50 -18.23
C ASN A 263 10.45 -0.42 -18.35
N VAL A 264 11.02 0.74 -17.98
CA VAL A 264 12.47 0.93 -17.91
C VAL A 264 12.96 0.44 -16.53
N PRO A 265 14.10 -0.26 -16.46
CA PRO A 265 14.65 -0.72 -15.18
C PRO A 265 14.98 0.47 -14.28
N HIS A 266 14.53 0.42 -13.03
CA HIS A 266 14.81 1.47 -12.06
C HIS A 266 16.33 1.67 -11.87
N GLN A 267 16.80 2.92 -11.99
CA GLN A 267 18.22 3.27 -12.01
C GLN A 267 18.97 2.96 -10.70
N ARG A 268 18.25 2.80 -9.59
CA ARG A 268 18.84 2.43 -8.29
C ARG A 268 18.38 1.03 -7.92
N VAL A 269 19.29 0.05 -7.97
CA VAL A 269 18.99 -1.30 -7.46
C VAL A 269 18.82 -1.19 -5.95
N PHE A 270 17.57 -1.14 -5.48
CA PHE A 270 17.27 -1.32 -4.06
C PHE A 270 17.70 -2.74 -3.69
N ARG A 271 18.87 -2.85 -3.07
CA ARG A 271 19.42 -4.12 -2.63
C ARG A 271 18.55 -4.66 -1.49
N ALA A 272 17.55 -5.46 -1.84
CA ALA A 272 16.54 -6.02 -0.92
C ALA A 272 17.15 -6.92 0.16
N SER A 273 18.37 -7.41 -0.02
CA SER A 273 19.09 -8.19 0.99
C SER A 273 20.57 -7.83 1.01
N ARG A 274 21.03 -7.24 2.11
CA ARG A 274 22.43 -7.34 2.55
C ARG A 274 22.52 -8.35 3.69
N GLN A 275 22.13 -9.59 3.43
CA GLN A 275 22.61 -10.72 4.22
C GLN A 275 23.85 -11.32 3.55
N VAL A 276 24.90 -10.51 3.39
CA VAL A 276 26.32 -10.90 3.32
C VAL A 276 27.10 -9.58 3.32
N SER A 277 27.68 -9.26 4.47
CA SER A 277 29.07 -8.84 4.63
C SER A 277 29.25 -8.33 6.06
N ASN A 278 29.82 -9.19 6.91
CA ASN A 278 30.52 -8.75 8.10
C ASN A 278 31.62 -7.74 7.69
N LEU A 279 31.95 -6.82 8.60
CA LEU A 279 32.90 -5.71 8.49
C LEU A 279 32.43 -4.41 7.79
N ARG A 280 31.70 -3.57 8.54
CA ARG A 280 32.19 -2.21 8.85
C ARG A 280 31.43 -1.60 10.04
N LYS A 281 32.01 -1.72 11.24
CA LYS A 281 31.73 -0.83 12.39
C LYS A 281 32.13 0.59 11.94
N ILE A 282 31.24 1.60 11.89
CA ILE A 282 31.10 2.64 12.94
C ILE A 282 29.82 3.52 12.72
N TYR A 283 28.95 3.24 11.73
CA TYR A 283 27.62 3.91 11.59
C TYR A 283 26.46 3.13 12.25
N SER A 284 26.75 2.42 13.35
CA SER A 284 26.11 1.16 13.73
C SER A 284 24.80 1.22 14.55
N ILE A 285 24.27 2.39 14.93
CA ILE A 285 23.04 2.41 15.78
C ILE A 285 21.82 2.89 14.97
N ARG A 286 21.93 4.03 14.27
CA ARG A 286 20.86 4.53 13.39
C ARG A 286 20.68 3.65 12.15
N CYS A 287 21.73 3.08 11.57
CA CYS A 287 21.58 2.22 10.38
C CYS A 287 21.08 0.80 10.72
N LYS A 288 21.31 0.32 11.95
CA LYS A 288 20.90 -1.03 12.39
C LYS A 288 19.42 -1.10 12.78
N ILE A 289 18.83 -0.01 13.28
CA ILE A 289 17.37 0.10 13.47
C ILE A 289 16.65 0.25 12.13
N TYR A 290 17.18 1.05 11.21
CA TYR A 290 16.49 1.38 9.95
C TYR A 290 16.74 0.38 8.80
N GLY A 291 17.87 -0.33 8.77
CA GLY A 291 18.17 -1.38 7.78
C GLY A 291 17.57 -2.74 8.13
N LYS A 292 17.44 -3.05 9.43
CA LYS A 292 16.72 -4.26 9.90
C LYS A 292 15.21 -4.16 9.65
N LEU A 293 14.69 -2.93 9.55
CA LEU A 293 13.33 -2.70 9.09
C LEU A 293 13.16 -3.11 7.63
N SER A 294 14.08 -2.83 6.70
CA SER A 294 13.82 -2.98 5.25
C SER A 294 13.39 -4.38 4.77
N ASN A 295 13.95 -5.47 5.32
CA ASN A 295 13.55 -6.83 4.92
C ASN A 295 12.42 -7.38 5.80
N ASN A 296 12.33 -6.89 7.04
CA ASN A 296 11.24 -7.23 7.95
C ASN A 296 10.03 -6.28 7.84
N PHE A 297 10.08 -5.21 7.04
CA PHE A 297 9.06 -4.16 7.06
C PHE A 297 7.82 -4.64 6.34
N TYR A 298 7.98 -5.13 5.11
CA TYR A 298 6.88 -5.74 4.37
C TYR A 298 6.37 -7.01 5.07
N LEU A 299 7.27 -7.83 5.63
CA LEU A 299 6.87 -9.00 6.41
C LEU A 299 6.11 -8.63 7.69
N ALA A 300 6.58 -7.64 8.46
CA ALA A 300 5.92 -7.16 9.67
C ALA A 300 4.60 -6.48 9.34
N MET A 301 4.53 -5.73 8.24
CA MET A 301 3.30 -5.14 7.75
C MET A 301 2.28 -6.22 7.35
N LEU A 302 2.73 -7.26 6.66
CA LEU A 302 1.89 -8.40 6.29
C LEU A 302 1.39 -9.14 7.54
N LEU A 303 2.25 -9.37 8.53
CA LEU A 303 1.87 -9.93 9.84
C LEU A 303 0.90 -9.03 10.61
N PHE A 304 1.07 -7.72 10.54
CA PHE A 304 0.17 -6.76 11.15
C PHE A 304 -1.20 -6.76 10.49
N MET A 305 -1.26 -6.82 9.15
CA MET A 305 -2.51 -7.00 8.39
C MET A 305 -3.18 -8.33 8.71
N LEU A 306 -2.40 -9.40 8.86
CA LEU A 306 -2.92 -10.70 9.31
C LEU A 306 -3.56 -10.58 10.68
N PHE A 307 -2.86 -9.98 11.65
CA PHE A 307 -3.39 -9.75 12.99
C PHE A 307 -4.70 -8.95 12.97
N LEU A 308 -4.74 -7.85 12.21
CA LEU A 308 -5.96 -7.04 12.07
C LEU A 308 -7.11 -7.80 11.41
N SER A 309 -6.82 -8.68 10.44
CA SER A 309 -7.85 -9.50 9.77
C SER A 309 -8.49 -10.53 10.71
N LEU A 310 -7.82 -10.92 11.80
CA LEU A 310 -8.36 -11.85 12.79
C LEU A 310 -9.36 -11.19 13.75
N LEU A 311 -9.25 -9.87 14.00
CA LEU A 311 -10.13 -9.18 14.96
C LEU A 311 -11.63 -9.32 14.62
N PRO A 312 -12.07 -9.10 13.37
CA PRO A 312 -13.47 -9.23 13.00
C PRO A 312 -13.93 -10.69 13.00
N THR A 313 -13.06 -11.63 12.60
CA THR A 313 -13.33 -13.06 12.72
C THR A 313 -13.61 -13.45 14.16
N VAL A 314 -12.76 -13.01 15.09
CA VAL A 314 -12.97 -13.24 16.53
C VAL A 314 -14.28 -12.59 16.99
N TRP A 315 -14.58 -11.36 16.54
CA TRP A 315 -15.82 -10.67 16.90
C TRP A 315 -17.08 -11.43 16.44
N VAL A 316 -17.09 -11.99 15.22
CA VAL A 316 -18.21 -12.82 14.72
C VAL A 316 -18.35 -14.10 15.54
N ILE A 317 -17.24 -14.78 15.82
CA ILE A 317 -17.26 -16.02 16.60
C ILE A 317 -17.83 -15.78 18.01
N VAL A 318 -17.56 -14.62 18.60
CA VAL A 318 -18.09 -14.25 19.92
C VAL A 318 -19.59 -13.92 19.86
N LYS A 319 -20.04 -13.23 18.81
CA LYS A 319 -21.40 -12.65 18.75
C LYS A 319 -22.44 -13.57 18.10
N HIS A 320 -22.05 -14.51 17.24
CA HIS A 320 -23.01 -15.35 16.52
C HIS A 320 -23.45 -16.54 17.38
N PRO A 321 -24.76 -16.70 17.67
CA PRO A 321 -25.25 -17.86 18.39
C PRO A 321 -25.03 -19.14 17.54
N PRO A 322 -24.76 -20.30 18.16
CA PRO A 322 -24.60 -21.55 17.43
C PRO A 322 -25.89 -21.90 16.67
N SER A 323 -25.73 -22.47 15.47
CA SER A 323 -26.84 -22.97 14.66
C SER A 323 -27.75 -23.90 15.47
N SER A 324 -29.05 -23.90 15.17
CA SER A 324 -30.09 -24.70 15.85
C SER A 324 -29.79 -26.21 15.92
N CYS A 325 -28.88 -26.69 15.08
CA CYS A 325 -28.40 -28.06 15.04
C CYS A 325 -26.95 -28.10 15.53
N GLY A 326 -26.70 -28.72 16.68
CA GLY A 326 -25.35 -28.95 17.19
C GLY A 326 -25.28 -29.13 18.72
N PRO A 327 -24.15 -29.64 19.24
CA PRO A 327 -23.94 -29.96 20.66
C PRO A 327 -23.93 -28.73 21.60
N PHE A 328 -24.05 -27.52 21.06
CA PHE A 328 -24.03 -26.25 21.80
C PHE A 328 -25.33 -25.44 21.69
N ARG A 329 -26.43 -26.09 21.28
CA ARG A 329 -27.77 -25.48 21.23
C ARG A 329 -28.10 -24.80 22.57
N ASN A 330 -28.53 -23.52 22.52
CA ASN A 330 -28.92 -22.68 23.67
C ASN A 330 -27.79 -22.15 24.59
N ARG A 331 -26.55 -21.99 24.12
CA ARG A 331 -25.51 -21.27 24.88
C ARG A 331 -25.14 -19.95 24.20
N GLU A 332 -25.37 -18.84 24.90
CA GLU A 332 -25.29 -17.49 24.32
C GLU A 332 -23.85 -16.93 24.17
N TRP A 333 -22.88 -17.34 24.99
CA TRP A 333 -21.58 -16.60 25.10
C TRP A 333 -20.32 -17.47 25.21
N ILE A 334 -20.34 -18.70 24.68
CA ILE A 334 -19.44 -19.76 25.18
C ILE A 334 -18.49 -20.36 24.12
N MET A 335 -18.64 -20.01 22.84
CA MET A 335 -17.87 -20.63 21.75
C MET A 335 -16.37 -20.43 21.90
N VAL A 336 -15.85 -19.21 22.10
CA VAL A 336 -14.39 -18.95 22.17
C VAL A 336 -13.73 -19.61 23.38
N ILE A 337 -14.36 -19.52 24.56
CA ILE A 337 -13.80 -20.12 25.80
C ILE A 337 -13.76 -21.65 25.67
N TYR A 338 -14.81 -22.26 25.09
CA TYR A 338 -14.83 -23.72 24.89
C TYR A 338 -13.94 -24.17 23.75
N TYR A 339 -13.81 -23.40 22.66
CA TYR A 339 -12.89 -23.71 21.57
C TYR A 339 -11.44 -23.65 22.04
N LEU A 340 -11.06 -22.60 22.79
CA LEU A 340 -9.73 -22.49 23.40
C LEU A 340 -9.50 -23.58 24.45
N GLN A 341 -10.50 -23.90 25.28
CA GLN A 341 -10.40 -25.04 26.21
C GLN A 341 -10.32 -26.39 25.50
N ALA A 342 -11.00 -26.58 24.36
CA ALA A 342 -10.97 -27.81 23.59
C ALA A 342 -9.63 -27.98 22.86
N ILE A 343 -9.09 -26.91 22.27
CA ILE A 343 -7.75 -26.89 21.68
C ILE A 343 -6.69 -27.14 22.76
N ALA A 344 -6.81 -26.50 23.92
CA ALA A 344 -5.90 -26.73 25.05
C ALA A 344 -5.96 -28.18 25.57
N ARG A 345 -7.16 -28.77 25.64
CA ARG A 345 -7.35 -30.19 26.02
C ARG A 345 -6.78 -31.15 24.97
N SER A 346 -7.07 -30.92 23.70
CA SER A 346 -6.55 -31.71 22.58
C SER A 346 -5.02 -31.69 22.53
N SER A 347 -4.42 -30.50 22.67
CA SER A 347 -2.95 -30.34 22.74
C SER A 347 -2.35 -31.04 23.96
N LYS A 348 -3.04 -31.02 25.11
CA LYS A 348 -2.63 -31.74 26.32
C LYS A 348 -2.69 -33.26 26.16
N GLU A 349 -3.74 -33.78 25.53
CA GLU A 349 -3.87 -35.22 25.23
C GLU A 349 -2.83 -35.69 24.22
N ALA A 350 -2.57 -34.92 23.16
CA ALA A 350 -1.51 -35.22 22.19
C ALA A 350 -0.13 -35.31 22.87
N ASN A 351 0.19 -34.35 23.74
CA ASN A 351 1.43 -34.36 24.52
C ASN A 351 1.53 -35.56 25.48
N ASN A 352 0.42 -35.96 26.10
CA ASN A 352 0.41 -37.13 26.99
C ASN A 352 0.59 -38.45 26.22
N ARG A 353 -0.01 -38.58 25.03
CA ARG A 353 0.20 -39.72 24.14
C ARG A 353 1.65 -39.82 23.67
N LEU A 354 2.24 -38.68 23.29
CA LEU A 354 3.66 -38.58 22.94
C LEU A 354 4.58 -39.01 24.09
N LYS A 355 4.27 -38.59 25.33
CA LYS A 355 5.02 -39.03 26.52
C LYS A 355 4.93 -40.54 26.75
N LEU A 356 3.78 -41.15 26.52
CA LEU A 356 3.60 -42.60 26.65
C LEU A 356 4.39 -43.36 25.58
N GLN A 357 4.38 -42.89 24.33
CA GLN A 357 5.19 -43.48 23.26
C GLN A 357 6.70 -43.39 23.56
N LEU A 358 7.17 -42.23 24.02
CA LEU A 358 8.57 -42.03 24.43
C LEU A 358 9.01 -42.88 25.63
N HIS A 359 8.07 -43.34 26.46
CA HIS A 359 8.32 -44.27 27.55
C HIS A 359 8.37 -45.73 27.08
N TYR A 360 7.60 -46.07 26.04
CA TYR A 360 7.61 -47.39 25.45
C TYR A 360 8.88 -47.63 24.62
N GLU A 361 9.34 -46.62 23.87
CA GLU A 361 10.59 -46.71 23.09
C GLU A 361 11.86 -46.67 23.95
N ARG A 362 11.77 -46.24 25.21
CA ARG A 362 12.90 -46.24 26.16
C ARG A 362 13.04 -47.53 26.97
N LYS A 363 12.07 -48.44 26.88
CA LYS A 363 12.14 -49.80 27.42
C LYS A 363 12.47 -50.76 26.31
#